data_AF-A0A2V5NDG5-F1
#
_entry.id   AF-A0A2V5NDG5-F1
#
_cell.length_a   1.000
_cell.length_b   1.000
_cell.length_c   1.000
_cell.angle_alpha   90.00
_cell.angle_beta   90.00
_cell.angle_gamma   90.00
#
_symmetry.space_group_name_H-M   'P 1'
#
loop_
_entity.id
_entity.type
_entity.pdbx_description
1 polymer ?
#
loop_
_entity_poly.entity_id
_entity_poly.type
_entity_poly.pdbx_seq_one_letter_code
_entity_poly.pdbx_strand_id
1 'polypeptide(L)'
;MSDPRNVAHNKKVKQEKAHHENAPGAGAKSKKKKRAPETGVLAADDANTQATEPEKNPVEQAPGDYEKSQVVLSKLKEMEFHSRANIEALAGLLLTIEEELKQKEFSDPIGALYAAQDGFHSQIAALIESYEAKCASMKPSP
;
A
#
# COMPACT_ATOMS: atom_id res chain seq x y z
N MET A 1 16.72 23.86 -53.35
CA MET A 1 15.59 24.50 -52.64
C MET A 1 15.15 23.55 -51.55
N SER A 2 15.56 23.82 -50.30
CA SER A 2 15.35 22.94 -49.14
C SER A 2 14.11 23.38 -48.36
N ASP A 3 13.28 22.43 -47.93
CA ASP A 3 11.95 22.66 -47.31
C ASP A 3 12.06 23.46 -45.98
N PRO A 4 11.33 24.58 -45.82
CA PRO A 4 11.41 25.45 -44.65
C PRO A 4 10.74 24.90 -43.37
N ARG A 5 10.16 23.70 -43.39
CA ARG A 5 9.41 23.15 -42.24
C ARG A 5 10.20 22.31 -41.23
N ASN A 6 11.53 22.23 -41.36
CA ASN A 6 12.33 21.32 -40.52
C ASN A 6 13.48 21.97 -39.72
N VAL A 7 13.30 23.19 -39.17
CA VAL A 7 14.41 23.89 -38.46
C VAL A 7 14.06 24.43 -37.07
N ALA A 8 13.03 23.91 -36.38
CA ALA A 8 12.53 24.62 -35.19
C ALA A 8 12.39 23.84 -33.87
N HIS A 9 12.90 22.61 -33.72
CA HIS A 9 12.86 21.94 -32.39
C HIS A 9 14.13 21.18 -32.05
N ASN A 10 15.24 21.91 -31.88
CA ASN A 10 16.40 21.41 -31.13
C ASN A 10 16.75 22.38 -29.98
N LYS A 11 15.73 22.81 -29.22
CA LYS A 11 15.89 23.65 -28.04
C LYS A 11 16.18 22.75 -26.83
N LYS A 12 17.44 22.36 -26.71
CA LYS A 12 17.99 21.61 -25.58
C LYS A 12 17.99 22.53 -24.35
N VAL A 13 17.00 22.37 -23.46
CA VAL A 13 17.01 23.02 -22.14
C VAL A 13 17.98 22.23 -21.25
N LYS A 14 19.22 22.69 -21.15
CA LYS A 14 20.14 22.28 -20.08
C LYS A 14 19.99 23.29 -18.95
N GLN A 15 19.31 22.90 -17.87
CA GLN A 15 19.39 23.61 -16.61
C GLN A 15 20.80 23.40 -16.04
N GLU A 16 21.53 24.52 -15.92
CA GLU A 16 22.74 24.64 -15.15
C GLU A 16 22.40 24.59 -13.66
N LYS A 17 22.95 23.63 -12.92
CA LYS A 17 22.92 23.63 -11.46
C LYS A 17 24.35 23.39 -10.97
N ALA A 18 25.03 24.49 -10.66
CA ALA A 18 26.33 24.49 -9.99
C ALA A 18 26.14 24.43 -8.47
N HIS A 19 26.80 23.42 -7.88
CA HIS A 19 27.46 23.33 -6.56
C HIS A 19 26.82 23.98 -5.31
N HIS A 20 26.53 23.13 -4.32
CA HIS A 20 27.21 23.26 -3.03
C HIS A 20 27.37 21.92 -2.30
N GLU A 21 28.61 21.66 -1.88
CA GLU A 21 29.03 20.65 -0.91
C GLU A 21 28.33 20.85 0.43
N ASN A 22 27.97 19.74 1.09
CA ASN A 22 28.61 19.34 2.35
C ASN A 22 28.05 17.99 2.82
N ALA A 23 28.91 16.98 2.82
CA ALA A 23 28.88 15.92 3.82
C ALA A 23 29.55 16.46 5.10
N PRO A 24 29.07 16.06 6.29
CA PRO A 24 29.82 15.09 7.08
C PRO A 24 28.85 14.04 7.65
N GLY A 25 29.20 12.78 7.86
CA GLY A 25 30.40 12.31 8.56
C GLY A 25 29.94 11.62 9.85
N ALA A 26 30.19 10.31 9.91
CA ALA A 26 30.47 9.51 11.10
C ALA A 26 29.64 9.71 12.39
N GLY A 27 28.83 8.70 12.70
CA GLY A 27 28.96 7.92 13.93
C GLY A 27 28.47 8.53 15.25
N ALA A 28 27.42 7.95 15.82
CA ALA A 28 27.30 7.79 17.27
C ALA A 28 26.39 6.61 17.62
N LYS A 29 27.00 5.54 18.12
CA LYS A 29 26.33 4.43 18.82
C LYS A 29 25.95 4.90 20.22
N SER A 30 24.70 4.70 20.61
CA SER A 30 24.27 4.73 22.02
C SER A 30 22.83 4.19 22.10
N LYS A 31 22.42 3.30 23.00
CA LYS A 31 23.03 2.56 24.11
C LYS A 31 22.11 1.36 24.34
N LYS A 32 22.68 0.16 24.50
CA LYS A 32 22.00 -1.05 24.97
C LYS A 32 22.31 -1.22 26.45
N LYS A 33 21.29 -1.24 27.32
CA LYS A 33 21.29 -1.81 28.69
C LYS A 33 19.83 -1.81 29.16
N LYS A 34 19.05 -2.89 29.02
CA LYS A 34 18.98 -4.07 29.93
C LYS A 34 19.07 -3.70 31.41
N ARG A 35 17.92 -3.78 32.11
CA ARG A 35 17.76 -4.52 33.39
C ARG A 35 16.29 -4.50 33.86
N ALA A 36 15.60 -5.63 33.67
CA ALA A 36 14.82 -6.29 34.72
C ALA A 36 15.69 -7.50 35.19
N PRO A 37 15.38 -8.27 36.25
CA PRO A 37 14.10 -8.41 36.96
C PRO A 37 14.26 -8.50 38.51
N GLU A 38 13.15 -8.58 39.26
CA GLU A 38 12.80 -9.64 40.24
C GLU A 38 12.59 -8.99 41.63
N THR A 39 11.67 -9.33 42.53
CA THR A 39 10.46 -10.17 42.64
C THR A 39 9.82 -9.75 43.98
N GLY A 40 8.48 -9.75 44.12
CA GLY A 40 7.86 -9.28 45.38
C GLY A 40 6.36 -9.51 45.55
N VAL A 41 5.91 -10.76 45.37
CA VAL A 41 4.81 -11.50 46.05
C VAL A 41 3.57 -10.79 46.66
N LEU A 42 2.38 -11.32 46.27
CA LEU A 42 1.07 -11.44 46.97
C LEU A 42 0.27 -10.14 47.17
N ALA A 43 -1.06 -10.05 47.11
CA ALA A 43 -2.16 -11.02 47.19
C ALA A 43 -3.42 -10.47 46.47
N ALA A 44 -4.38 -11.35 46.22
CA ALA A 44 -5.71 -11.04 45.71
C ALA A 44 -6.53 -10.18 46.69
N ASP A 45 -7.34 -9.27 46.17
CA ASP A 45 -8.78 -9.20 46.50
C ASP A 45 -9.55 -8.33 45.50
N ASP A 46 -10.86 -8.53 45.54
CA ASP A 46 -11.96 -8.18 44.66
C ASP A 46 -12.17 -6.66 44.47
N ALA A 47 -12.53 -6.22 43.25
CA ALA A 47 -13.56 -5.20 42.99
C ALA A 47 -13.60 -4.78 41.51
N ASN A 48 -14.70 -5.13 40.85
CA ASN A 48 -15.49 -4.25 39.99
C ASN A 48 -14.73 -3.34 39.00
N THR A 49 -14.48 -3.83 37.79
CA THR A 49 -14.27 -2.94 36.63
C THR A 49 -15.41 -3.13 35.65
N GLN A 50 -16.24 -2.08 35.62
CA GLN A 50 -17.34 -1.84 34.69
C GLN A 50 -16.99 -2.27 33.27
N ALA A 51 -17.96 -2.91 32.63
CA ALA A 51 -18.03 -2.99 31.18
C ALA A 51 -17.98 -1.57 30.62
N THR A 52 -16.83 -1.17 30.09
CA THR A 52 -16.72 0.00 29.22
C THR A 52 -17.36 -0.37 27.90
N GLU A 53 -18.60 0.05 27.73
CA GLU A 53 -19.17 0.30 26.41
C GLU A 53 -18.14 1.09 25.59
N PRO A 54 -17.86 0.71 24.33
CA PRO A 54 -16.98 1.52 23.50
C PRO A 54 -17.71 2.85 23.24
N GLU A 55 -17.25 3.92 23.89
CA GLU A 55 -17.58 5.29 23.52
C GLU A 55 -17.32 5.43 22.02
N LYS A 56 -18.41 5.53 21.25
CA LYS A 56 -18.40 6.15 19.92
C LYS A 56 -17.99 7.60 20.12
N ASN A 57 -16.70 7.86 20.21
CA ASN A 57 -16.18 9.20 19.94
C ASN A 57 -16.54 9.52 18.49
N PRO A 58 -17.37 10.55 18.23
CA PRO A 58 -17.55 11.05 16.88
C PRO A 58 -16.20 11.62 16.47
N VAL A 59 -15.49 10.95 15.58
CA VAL A 59 -14.35 11.55 14.90
C VAL A 59 -14.94 12.68 14.08
N GLU A 60 -14.78 13.91 14.57
CA GLU A 60 -15.18 15.13 13.86
C GLU A 60 -14.47 15.11 12.50
N GLN A 61 -15.23 14.90 11.42
CA GLN A 61 -14.67 14.86 10.07
C GLN A 61 -14.17 16.25 9.71
N ALA A 62 -12.89 16.34 9.33
CA ALA A 62 -12.35 17.60 8.86
C ALA A 62 -12.92 17.91 7.46
N PRO A 63 -13.10 19.20 7.13
CA PRO A 63 -13.46 19.61 5.77
C PRO A 63 -12.47 19.03 4.75
N GLY A 64 -12.97 18.35 3.72
CA GLY A 64 -12.15 17.71 2.70
C GLY A 64 -11.85 16.23 2.92
N ASP A 65 -12.26 15.62 4.03
CA ASP A 65 -11.98 14.20 4.31
C ASP A 65 -12.78 13.26 3.39
N TYR A 66 -13.98 13.67 2.97
CA TYR A 66 -14.75 12.94 1.98
C TYR A 66 -14.04 12.91 0.62
N GLU A 67 -13.56 14.05 0.14
CA GLU A 67 -12.82 14.16 -1.13
C GLU A 67 -11.54 13.33 -1.11
N LYS A 68 -10.76 13.39 -0.03
CA LYS A 68 -9.57 12.54 0.15
C LYS A 68 -9.93 11.06 0.13
N SER A 69 -11.02 10.68 0.80
CA SER A 69 -11.49 9.30 0.82
C SER A 69 -11.87 8.83 -0.59
N GLN A 70 -12.49 9.68 -1.41
CA GLN A 70 -12.81 9.34 -2.78
C GLN A 70 -11.57 9.12 -3.67
N VAL A 71 -10.49 9.88 -3.44
CA VAL A 71 -9.21 9.64 -4.13
C VAL A 71 -8.63 8.28 -3.75
N VAL A 72 -8.65 7.93 -2.47
CA VAL A 72 -8.19 6.60 -1.99
C VAL A 72 -9.04 5.49 -2.61
N LEU A 73 -10.37 5.62 -2.59
CA LEU A 73 -11.28 4.65 -3.19
C LEU A 73 -11.00 4.46 -4.68
N SER A 74 -10.77 5.55 -5.41
CA SER A 74 -10.41 5.49 -6.83
C SER A 74 -9.12 4.71 -7.05
N LYS A 75 -8.11 4.90 -6.19
CA LYS A 75 -6.86 4.16 -6.30
C LYS A 75 -7.01 2.67 -5.97
N LEU A 76 -7.83 2.33 -4.98
CA LEU A 76 -8.14 0.93 -4.65
C LEU A 76 -8.81 0.22 -5.84
N LYS A 77 -9.78 0.88 -6.50
CA LYS A 77 -10.45 0.35 -7.70
C LYS A 77 -9.48 0.15 -8.88
N GLU A 78 -8.57 1.09 -9.08
CA GLU A 78 -7.51 0.93 -10.10
C GLU A 78 -6.63 -0.29 -9.81
N MET A 79 -6.25 -0.50 -8.55
CA MET A 79 -5.48 -1.67 -8.12
C MET A 79 -6.26 -2.99 -8.29
N GLU A 80 -7.57 -3.00 -8.03
CA GLU A 80 -8.44 -4.17 -8.25
C GLU A 80 -8.53 -4.53 -9.73
N PHE A 81 -8.68 -3.53 -10.60
CA PHE A 81 -8.67 -3.73 -12.04
C PHE A 81 -7.36 -4.35 -12.54
N HIS A 82 -6.21 -3.81 -12.10
CA HIS A 82 -4.91 -4.39 -12.43
C HIS A 82 -4.72 -5.79 -11.84
N SER A 83 -5.27 -6.05 -10.66
CA SER A 83 -5.19 -7.36 -10.03
C SER A 83 -5.82 -8.44 -10.91
N ARG A 84 -6.96 -8.14 -11.53
CA ARG A 84 -7.62 -9.08 -12.45
C ARG A 84 -6.76 -9.40 -13.67
N ALA A 85 -6.17 -8.37 -14.28
CA ALA A 85 -5.24 -8.57 -15.40
C ALA A 85 -4.00 -9.40 -15.00
N ASN A 86 -3.50 -9.21 -13.78
CA ASN A 86 -2.39 -10.01 -13.27
C ASN A 86 -2.76 -11.49 -13.08
N ILE A 87 -3.96 -11.81 -12.61
CA ILE A 87 -4.45 -13.19 -12.51
C ILE A 87 -4.44 -13.87 -13.88
N GLU A 88 -4.99 -13.19 -14.89
CA GLU A 88 -5.04 -13.70 -16.27
C GLU A 88 -3.62 -13.91 -16.84
N ALA A 89 -2.72 -12.95 -16.62
CA ALA A 89 -1.33 -13.06 -17.05
C ALA A 89 -0.59 -14.22 -16.35
N LEU A 90 -0.75 -14.38 -15.03
CA LEU A 90 -0.13 -15.45 -14.27
C LEU A 90 -0.66 -16.83 -14.67
N ALA A 91 -1.96 -16.95 -14.95
CA ALA A 91 -2.55 -18.18 -15.48
C ALA A 91 -1.94 -18.56 -16.84
N GLY A 92 -1.76 -17.58 -17.74
CA GLY A 92 -1.10 -17.80 -19.04
C GLY A 92 0.35 -18.26 -18.87
N LEU A 93 1.11 -17.59 -17.99
CA LEU A 93 2.51 -17.97 -17.71
C LEU A 93 2.61 -19.38 -17.12
N LEU A 94 1.73 -19.73 -16.18
CA LEU A 94 1.66 -21.07 -15.59
C LEU A 94 1.47 -22.13 -16.69
N LEU A 95 0.49 -21.92 -17.60
CA LEU A 95 0.23 -22.83 -18.71
C LEU A 95 1.45 -22.99 -19.63
N THR A 96 2.06 -21.89 -20.04
CA THR A 96 3.25 -21.93 -20.91
C THR A 96 4.43 -22.63 -20.23
N ILE A 97 4.66 -22.40 -18.93
CA ILE A 97 5.73 -23.05 -18.18
C ILE A 97 5.51 -24.57 -18.10
N GLU A 98 4.29 -25.01 -17.76
CA GLU A 98 3.98 -26.42 -17.52
C GLU A 98 3.77 -27.23 -18.81
N GLU A 99 3.09 -26.64 -19.79
CA GLU A 99 2.63 -27.35 -20.97
C GLU A 99 3.56 -27.19 -22.17
N GLU A 100 4.06 -25.97 -22.42
CA GLU A 100 4.88 -25.68 -23.61
C GLU A 100 6.37 -25.89 -23.32
N LEU A 101 6.88 -25.27 -22.24
CA LEU A 101 8.31 -25.27 -21.92
C LEU A 101 8.75 -26.45 -21.07
N LYS A 102 7.80 -27.12 -20.38
CA LYS A 102 8.04 -28.25 -19.47
C LYS A 102 9.05 -27.95 -18.35
N GLN A 103 9.14 -26.69 -17.90
CA GLN A 103 10.09 -26.23 -16.87
C GLN A 103 9.49 -26.40 -15.47
N LYS A 104 9.45 -27.65 -14.99
CA LYS A 104 8.78 -28.03 -13.74
C LYS A 104 9.37 -27.35 -12.50
N GLU A 105 10.62 -26.93 -12.54
CA GLU A 105 11.28 -26.20 -11.45
C GLU A 105 10.62 -24.84 -11.15
N PHE A 106 9.84 -24.29 -12.10
CA PHE A 106 9.14 -23.01 -11.93
C PHE A 106 7.63 -23.15 -11.67
N SER A 107 7.06 -24.36 -11.79
CA SER A 107 5.63 -24.63 -11.56
C SER A 107 5.17 -24.21 -10.16
N ASP A 108 5.87 -24.65 -9.11
CA ASP A 108 5.48 -24.31 -7.75
C ASP A 108 5.62 -22.81 -7.45
N PRO A 109 6.74 -22.12 -7.79
CA PRO A 109 6.86 -20.68 -7.61
C PRO A 109 5.78 -19.87 -8.35
N ILE A 110 5.50 -20.17 -9.62
CA ILE A 110 4.49 -19.42 -10.40
C ILE A 110 3.07 -19.72 -9.90
N GLY A 111 2.79 -20.95 -9.48
CA GLY A 111 1.53 -21.32 -8.84
C GLY A 111 1.31 -20.58 -7.52
N ALA A 112 2.36 -20.41 -6.71
CA ALA A 112 2.30 -19.63 -5.47
C ALA A 112 2.04 -18.14 -5.75
N LEU A 113 2.65 -17.57 -6.79
CA LEU A 113 2.39 -16.19 -7.22
C LEU A 113 0.94 -16.01 -7.70
N TYR A 114 0.43 -16.97 -8.49
CA TYR A 114 -0.97 -16.97 -8.92
C TYR A 114 -1.92 -16.99 -7.71
N ALA A 115 -1.72 -17.91 -6.77
CA ALA A 115 -2.55 -18.02 -5.57
C ALA A 115 -2.48 -16.75 -4.69
N ALA A 116 -1.30 -16.15 -4.55
CA ALA A 116 -1.14 -14.89 -3.82
C ALA A 116 -1.87 -13.73 -4.52
N GLN A 117 -1.84 -13.66 -5.84
CA GLN A 117 -2.55 -12.64 -6.62
C GLN A 117 -4.07 -12.80 -6.54
N ASP A 118 -4.57 -14.03 -6.61
CA ASP A 118 -6.00 -14.34 -6.43
C ASP A 118 -6.49 -13.98 -5.01
N GLY A 119 -5.69 -14.32 -3.99
CA GLY A 119 -5.93 -13.91 -2.61
C GLY A 119 -5.94 -12.38 -2.45
N PHE A 120 -4.98 -11.68 -3.07
CA PHE A 120 -4.94 -10.22 -3.08
C PHE A 120 -6.18 -9.62 -3.75
N HIS A 121 -6.63 -10.16 -4.90
CA HIS A 121 -7.84 -9.70 -5.59
C HIS A 121 -9.08 -9.81 -4.70
N SER A 122 -9.25 -10.95 -4.04
CA SER A 122 -10.35 -11.16 -3.10
C SER A 122 -10.33 -10.16 -1.94
N GLN A 123 -9.15 -9.91 -1.37
CA GLN A 123 -9.00 -8.97 -0.25
C GLN A 123 -9.23 -7.52 -0.66
N ILE A 124 -8.74 -7.09 -1.84
CA ILE A 124 -8.94 -5.72 -2.29
C ILE A 124 -10.39 -5.45 -2.68
N ALA A 125 -11.10 -6.43 -3.25
CA ALA A 125 -12.53 -6.31 -3.52
C ALA A 125 -13.34 -6.11 -2.21
N ALA A 126 -13.08 -6.92 -1.19
CA ALA A 126 -13.73 -6.77 0.11
C ALA A 126 -13.39 -5.44 0.81
N LEU A 127 -12.14 -4.98 0.68
CA LEU A 127 -11.72 -3.67 1.18
C LEU A 127 -12.45 -2.53 0.48
N ILE A 128 -12.58 -2.59 -0.85
CA ILE A 128 -13.32 -1.59 -1.64
C ILE A 128 -14.77 -1.51 -1.16
N GLU A 129 -15.48 -2.63 -1.02
CA GLU A 129 -16.87 -2.66 -0.56
C GLU A 129 -17.01 -2.00 0.84
N SER A 130 -16.13 -2.39 1.77
CA SER A 130 -16.11 -1.80 3.12
C SER A 130 -15.80 -0.29 3.10
N TYR A 131 -14.91 0.14 2.22
CA TYR A 131 -14.52 1.54 2.09
C TYR A 131 -15.60 2.39 1.41
N GLU A 132 -16.33 1.84 0.43
CA GLU A 132 -17.50 2.47 -0.18
C GLU A 132 -18.60 2.73 0.83
N ALA A 133 -18.93 1.74 1.66
CA ALA A 133 -19.89 1.90 2.75
C ALA A 133 -19.47 3.03 3.71
N LYS A 134 -18.17 3.11 4.04
CA LYS A 134 -17.63 4.20 4.85
C LYS A 134 -17.77 5.55 4.14
N CYS A 135 -17.38 5.67 2.87
CA CYS A 135 -17.56 6.90 2.09
C CYS A 135 -19.03 7.35 2.04
N ALA A 136 -19.97 6.42 1.90
CA ALA A 136 -21.41 6.72 1.89
C ALA A 136 -21.88 7.31 3.23
N SER A 137 -21.37 6.80 4.37
CA SER A 137 -21.69 7.35 5.70
C SER A 137 -21.13 8.75 5.96
N MET A 138 -20.08 9.13 5.21
CA MET A 138 -19.35 10.39 5.32
C MET A 138 -19.85 11.46 4.32
N LYS A 139 -20.80 11.11 3.45
CA LYS A 139 -21.28 12.01 2.40
C LYS A 139 -22.02 13.19 3.04
N PRO A 140 -21.66 14.45 2.72
CA PRO A 140 -22.36 15.60 3.26
C PRO A 140 -23.84 15.56 2.82
N SER A 141 -24.75 15.79 3.77
CA SER A 141 -26.18 15.94 3.47
C SER A 141 -26.40 17.15 2.56
N PRO A 142 -27.31 17.06 1.56
CA PRO A 142 -27.63 18.18 0.68
C PRO A 142 -28.25 19.37 1.43
#